data_AF-A0A2N2THP4-F1
#
_entry.id   AF-A0A2N2THP4-F1
#
_cell.length_a   1.000
_cell.length_b   1.000
_cell.length_c   1.000
_cell.angle_alpha   90.00
_cell.angle_beta   90.00
_cell.angle_gamma   90.00
#
_symmetry.space_group_name_H-M   'P 1'
#
loop_
_entity.id
_entity.type
_entity.pdbx_description
1 polymer ?
#
loop_
_entity_poly.entity_id
_entity_poly.type
_entity_poly.pdbx_seq_one_letter_code
_entity_poly.pdbx_strand_id
1 'polypeptide(L)'
;MAHIATIRVLVRDEDEARVRAGLLDMMRIAQEPVDRFATGPQDPLWLADFQVATVDKANPLLTVALASNNYNERLLDGELIIFSASEAMQSEERAGFWSHTFGWTTLETATRFGPDSGAVKLPASIGMDAAWMLAPHGKHFFIVELELDGVLKRCEPFWSGTLDEARAEAVAQYAGWRVLSVQQIARRV
;
A
#
# COMPACT_ATOMS: atom_id res chain seq x y z
N MET A 1 -12.04 -28.35 -11.79
CA MET A 1 -12.31 -26.91 -11.66
C MET A 1 -10.98 -26.20 -11.88
N ALA A 2 -10.92 -25.21 -12.77
CA ALA A 2 -9.67 -24.47 -13.03
C ALA A 2 -9.54 -23.31 -12.03
N HIS A 3 -8.31 -23.03 -11.59
CA HIS A 3 -7.98 -21.94 -10.68
C HIS A 3 -6.97 -21.01 -11.34
N ILE A 4 -7.11 -19.70 -11.11
CA ILE A 4 -6.09 -18.71 -11.48
C ILE A 4 -5.35 -18.31 -10.22
N ALA A 5 -4.03 -18.48 -10.21
CA ALA A 5 -3.15 -18.01 -9.15
C ALA A 5 -2.44 -16.72 -9.60
N THR A 6 -2.47 -15.69 -8.76
CA THR A 6 -1.76 -14.44 -9.00
C THR A 6 -0.49 -14.40 -8.15
N ILE A 7 0.67 -14.27 -8.79
CA ILE A 7 1.95 -14.08 -8.12
C ILE A 7 2.39 -12.63 -8.34
N ARG A 8 2.71 -11.93 -7.26
CA ARG A 8 3.27 -10.58 -7.30
C ARG A 8 4.72 -10.63 -6.87
N VAL A 9 5.60 -10.07 -7.69
CA VAL A 9 7.04 -10.02 -7.41
C VAL A 9 7.49 -8.59 -7.55
N LEU A 10 8.06 -8.04 -6.47
CA LEU A 10 8.63 -6.71 -6.46
C LEU A 10 10.11 -6.82 -6.78
N VAL A 11 10.54 -6.15 -7.85
CA VAL A 11 11.90 -6.21 -8.37
C VAL A 11 12.42 -4.81 -8.60
N ARG A 12 13.75 -4.64 -8.57
CA ARG A 12 14.39 -3.40 -9.02
C ARG A 12 14.33 -3.34 -10.55
N ASP A 13 14.22 -2.15 -11.11
CA ASP A 13 14.18 -1.93 -12.57
C ASP A 13 15.36 -2.63 -13.28
N GLU A 14 16.56 -2.52 -12.73
CA GLU A 14 17.79 -3.15 -13.28
C GLU A 14 17.78 -4.69 -13.23
N ASP A 15 16.92 -5.28 -12.39
CA ASP A 15 16.83 -6.72 -12.16
C ASP A 15 15.64 -7.37 -12.86
N GLU A 16 14.72 -6.58 -13.45
CA GLU A 16 13.45 -7.06 -14.00
C GLU A 16 13.63 -8.23 -14.98
N ALA A 17 14.51 -8.06 -15.99
CA ALA A 17 14.74 -9.08 -17.00
C ALA A 17 15.32 -10.38 -16.41
N ARG A 18 16.23 -10.25 -15.44
CA ARG A 18 16.88 -11.39 -14.77
C ARG A 18 15.87 -12.16 -13.92
N VAL A 19 15.05 -11.46 -13.15
CA VAL A 19 14.04 -12.10 -12.29
C VAL A 19 12.93 -12.72 -13.14
N ARG A 20 12.49 -12.04 -14.21
CA ARG A 20 11.50 -12.59 -15.14
C ARG A 20 11.97 -13.91 -15.77
N ALA A 21 13.21 -13.96 -16.26
CA ALA A 21 13.79 -15.17 -16.80
C ALA A 21 13.85 -16.29 -15.74
N GLY A 22 14.31 -15.96 -14.53
CA GLY A 22 14.37 -16.92 -13.42
C GLY A 22 12.99 -17.47 -13.00
N LEU A 23 11.95 -16.64 -12.99
CA LEU A 23 10.57 -17.09 -12.69
C LEU A 23 10.05 -18.06 -13.75
N LEU A 24 10.27 -17.74 -15.03
CA LEU A 24 9.88 -18.62 -16.14
C LEU A 24 10.63 -19.96 -16.08
N ASP A 25 11.95 -19.92 -15.82
CA ASP A 25 12.74 -21.13 -15.66
C ASP A 25 12.30 -21.96 -14.46
N MET A 26 12.00 -21.33 -13.32
CA MET A 26 11.51 -22.02 -12.12
C MET A 26 10.18 -22.73 -12.39
N MET A 27 9.23 -22.06 -13.05
CA MET A 27 7.95 -22.67 -13.41
C MET A 27 8.15 -23.84 -14.39
N ARG A 28 9.03 -23.68 -15.40
CA ARG A 28 9.33 -24.73 -16.36
C ARG A 28 10.00 -25.95 -15.71
N ILE A 29 10.98 -25.73 -14.83
CA ILE A 29 11.68 -26.80 -14.11
C ILE A 29 10.71 -27.52 -13.15
N ALA A 30 9.82 -26.79 -12.48
CA ALA A 30 8.80 -27.39 -11.63
C ALA A 30 7.81 -28.24 -12.43
N GLN A 31 7.50 -27.83 -13.68
CA GLN A 31 6.60 -28.55 -14.58
C GLN A 31 7.22 -29.81 -15.19
N GLU A 32 8.52 -29.79 -15.51
CA GLU A 32 9.21 -30.83 -16.27
C GLU A 32 9.02 -32.27 -15.74
N PRO A 33 9.09 -32.55 -14.42
CA PRO A 33 8.80 -33.88 -13.90
C PRO A 33 7.37 -34.33 -14.20
N VAL A 34 6.39 -33.44 -14.08
CA VAL A 34 4.98 -33.80 -14.25
C VAL A 34 4.66 -34.07 -15.72
N ASP A 35 5.22 -33.29 -16.64
CA ASP A 35 5.10 -33.54 -18.08
C ASP A 35 5.73 -34.88 -18.48
N ARG A 36 6.83 -35.27 -17.85
CA ARG A 36 7.50 -36.57 -18.11
C ARG A 36 6.70 -37.78 -17.62
N PHE A 37 5.86 -37.60 -16.60
CA PHE A 37 5.03 -38.68 -16.03
C PHE A 37 3.58 -38.63 -16.50
N ALA A 38 3.17 -37.60 -17.25
CA ALA A 38 1.91 -37.56 -17.96
C ALA A 38 1.96 -38.52 -19.16
N THR A 39 1.28 -39.66 -19.06
CA THR A 39 1.32 -40.76 -20.03
C THR A 39 0.08 -40.82 -20.92
N GLY A 40 -0.92 -39.95 -20.71
CA GLY A 40 -2.06 -39.87 -21.62
C GLY A 40 -3.03 -38.72 -21.36
N PRO A 41 -4.04 -38.54 -22.23
CA PRO A 41 -5.04 -37.45 -22.16
C PRO A 41 -5.96 -37.50 -20.92
N GLN A 42 -5.79 -38.51 -20.05
CA GLN A 42 -6.53 -38.68 -18.79
C GLN A 42 -5.76 -38.12 -17.59
N ASP A 43 -4.48 -37.76 -17.75
CA ASP A 43 -3.68 -37.19 -16.66
C ASP A 43 -4.03 -35.71 -16.49
N PRO A 44 -4.52 -35.29 -15.31
CA PRO A 44 -4.93 -33.92 -15.10
C PRO A 44 -3.72 -32.99 -15.11
N LEU A 45 -3.73 -32.02 -16.03
CA LEU A 45 -2.80 -30.88 -16.01
C LEU A 45 -2.99 -30.12 -14.70
N TRP A 46 -1.98 -30.16 -13.83
CA TRP A 46 -1.95 -29.38 -12.60
C TRP A 46 -1.56 -27.91 -12.84
N LEU A 47 -0.81 -27.64 -13.92
CA LEU A 47 -0.55 -26.31 -14.47
C LEU A 47 -0.87 -26.35 -15.97
N ALA A 48 -1.88 -25.59 -16.39
CA ALA A 48 -2.30 -25.53 -17.78
C ALA A 48 -1.50 -24.50 -18.58
N ASP A 49 -1.16 -23.37 -17.96
CA ASP A 49 -0.41 -22.28 -18.56
C ASP A 49 0.18 -21.37 -17.47
N PHE A 50 1.24 -20.63 -17.81
CA PHE A 50 1.79 -19.56 -16.98
C PHE A 50 2.32 -18.44 -17.85
N GLN A 51 1.92 -17.21 -17.54
CA GLN A 51 2.41 -16.01 -18.18
C GLN A 51 2.62 -14.88 -17.18
N VAL A 52 3.60 -14.02 -17.45
CA VAL A 52 3.69 -12.72 -16.78
C VAL A 52 2.73 -11.78 -17.49
N ALA A 53 1.58 -11.53 -16.85
CA ALA A 53 0.48 -10.78 -17.45
C ALA A 53 0.78 -9.27 -17.55
N THR A 54 1.33 -8.67 -16.48
CA THR A 54 1.68 -7.25 -16.44
C THR A 54 3.04 -7.03 -15.80
N VAL A 55 3.72 -5.96 -16.23
CA VAL A 55 4.92 -5.42 -15.60
C VAL A 55 4.68 -3.94 -15.41
N ASP A 56 4.29 -3.58 -14.20
CA ASP A 56 3.93 -2.21 -13.85
C ASP A 56 5.02 -1.61 -12.97
N LYS A 57 5.27 -0.30 -13.14
CA LYS A 57 6.16 0.41 -12.25
C LYS A 57 5.58 0.40 -10.85
N ALA A 58 6.41 0.05 -9.87
CA ALA A 58 6.05 0.20 -8.48
C ALA A 58 5.72 1.66 -8.18
N ASN A 59 4.71 1.89 -7.36
CA ASN A 59 4.37 3.23 -6.92
C ASN A 59 5.58 3.92 -6.22
N PRO A 60 5.58 5.26 -6.13
CA PRO A 60 6.72 5.98 -5.53
C PRO A 60 7.07 5.56 -4.10
N LEU A 61 6.08 5.14 -3.28
CA LEU A 61 6.34 4.71 -1.90
C LEU A 61 7.11 3.38 -1.85
N LEU A 62 6.72 2.41 -2.68
CA LEU A 62 7.44 1.14 -2.81
C LEU A 62 8.85 1.37 -3.36
N THR A 63 8.98 2.26 -4.36
CA THR A 63 10.29 2.65 -4.92
C THR A 63 11.20 3.26 -3.85
N VAL A 64 10.68 4.19 -3.03
CA VAL A 64 11.44 4.80 -1.92
C VAL A 64 11.79 3.77 -0.85
N ALA A 65 10.86 2.88 -0.49
CA ALA A 65 11.09 1.85 0.53
C ALA A 65 12.17 0.84 0.09
N LEU A 66 12.14 0.41 -1.17
CA LEU A 66 13.16 -0.46 -1.76
C LEU A 66 14.53 0.24 -1.81
N ALA A 67 14.58 1.49 -2.25
CA ALA A 67 15.82 2.26 -2.33
C ALA A 67 16.45 2.50 -0.95
N SER A 68 15.62 2.66 0.08
CA SER A 68 16.05 2.90 1.47
C SER A 68 16.28 1.61 2.26
N ASN A 69 16.14 0.44 1.64
CA ASN A 69 16.17 -0.89 2.29
C ASN A 69 15.25 -1.00 3.51
N ASN A 70 14.14 -0.26 3.50
CA ASN A 70 13.13 -0.22 4.56
C ASN A 70 11.81 -0.84 4.06
N TYR A 71 11.92 -1.80 3.14
CA TYR A 71 10.80 -2.52 2.61
C TYR A 71 10.17 -3.41 3.69
N ASN A 72 8.84 -3.35 3.79
CA ASN A 72 8.04 -4.23 4.62
C ASN A 72 7.03 -4.94 3.72
N GLU A 73 6.86 -6.25 3.86
CA GLU A 73 5.89 -7.07 3.11
C GLU A 73 4.46 -6.50 3.15
N ARG A 74 4.09 -5.81 4.24
CA ARG A 74 2.82 -5.09 4.38
C ARG A 74 2.61 -4.01 3.32
N LEU A 75 3.67 -3.53 2.67
CA LEU A 75 3.60 -2.57 1.57
C LEU A 75 2.99 -3.17 0.29
N LEU A 76 3.04 -4.49 0.11
CA LEU A 76 2.35 -5.19 -0.98
C LEU A 76 0.90 -5.53 -0.64
N ASP A 77 0.61 -5.68 0.65
CA ASP A 77 -0.72 -6.03 1.16
C ASP A 77 -1.60 -4.81 1.39
N GLY A 78 -1.03 -3.62 1.62
CA GLY A 78 -1.80 -2.41 1.86
C GLY A 78 -2.46 -1.84 0.60
N GLU A 79 -3.58 -1.16 0.79
CA GLU A 79 -4.25 -0.42 -0.28
C GLU A 79 -3.61 0.96 -0.38
N LEU A 80 -3.19 1.35 -1.59
CA LEU A 80 -2.64 2.67 -1.81
C LEU A 80 -3.80 3.68 -1.91
N ILE A 81 -3.67 4.80 -1.21
CA ILE A 81 -4.65 5.87 -1.18
C ILE A 81 -3.94 7.22 -1.28
N ILE A 82 -4.69 8.26 -1.63
CA ILE A 82 -4.21 9.63 -1.55
C ILE A 82 -4.92 10.30 -0.37
N PHE A 83 -4.14 10.98 0.46
CA PHE A 83 -4.62 11.68 1.63
C PHE A 83 -4.10 13.12 1.67
N SER A 84 -4.90 14.02 2.22
CA SER A 84 -4.52 15.38 2.58
C SER A 84 -5.03 15.69 3.98
N ALA A 85 -4.13 16.13 4.85
CA ALA A 85 -4.48 16.51 6.21
C ALA A 85 -5.29 17.81 6.22
N SER A 86 -4.94 18.76 5.35
CA SER A 86 -5.65 20.04 5.23
C SER A 86 -7.12 19.84 4.84
N GLU A 87 -7.41 18.93 3.92
CA GLU A 87 -8.78 18.58 3.51
C GLU A 87 -9.53 17.88 4.66
N ALA A 88 -8.87 16.93 5.35
CA ALA A 88 -9.44 16.24 6.51
C ALA A 88 -9.79 17.20 7.66
N MET A 89 -8.98 18.23 7.88
CA MET A 89 -9.18 19.17 8.99
C MET A 89 -10.26 20.20 8.70
N GLN A 90 -10.46 20.58 7.43
CA GLN A 90 -11.45 21.58 7.03
C GLN A 90 -12.85 21.00 6.85
N SER A 91 -12.95 19.69 6.57
CA SER A 91 -14.23 19.00 6.43
C SER A 91 -14.81 18.54 7.77
N GLU A 92 -16.10 18.80 7.99
CA GLU A 92 -16.84 18.28 9.16
C GLU A 92 -16.86 16.74 9.19
N GLU A 93 -16.91 16.10 8.02
CA GLU A 93 -16.91 14.64 7.85
C GLU A 93 -15.51 14.04 7.81
N ARG A 94 -14.47 14.87 7.98
CA ARG A 94 -13.06 14.47 7.85
C ARG A 94 -12.72 13.89 6.48
N ALA A 95 -13.26 14.50 5.43
CA ALA A 95 -13.07 14.14 4.02
C ALA A 95 -11.64 14.43 3.50
N GLY A 96 -10.64 13.73 4.01
CA GLY A 96 -9.24 13.91 3.62
C GLY A 96 -8.73 12.97 2.55
N PHE A 97 -9.55 12.03 2.07
CA PHE A 97 -9.12 10.96 1.17
C PHE A 97 -9.62 11.19 -0.25
N TRP A 98 -8.81 10.90 -1.27
CA TRP A 98 -9.23 11.15 -2.65
C TRP A 98 -10.06 9.99 -3.24
N SER A 99 -11.07 10.36 -4.02
CA SER A 99 -11.84 9.49 -4.90
C SER A 99 -11.91 10.05 -6.31
N HIS A 100 -11.73 9.20 -7.32
CA HIS A 100 -11.96 9.59 -8.72
C HIS A 100 -13.41 10.00 -8.98
N THR A 101 -14.36 9.48 -8.21
CA THR A 101 -15.79 9.73 -8.42
C THR A 101 -16.28 10.92 -7.60
N PHE A 102 -15.78 11.08 -6.39
CA PHE A 102 -16.32 12.03 -5.41
C PHE A 102 -15.37 13.18 -5.03
N GLY A 103 -14.12 13.17 -5.50
CA GLY A 103 -13.10 14.12 -5.06
C GLY A 103 -12.63 13.81 -3.64
N TRP A 104 -12.39 14.85 -2.83
CA TRP A 104 -12.06 14.70 -1.42
C TRP A 104 -13.25 14.14 -0.62
N THR A 105 -13.04 12.99 0.02
CA THR A 105 -14.08 12.16 0.62
C THR A 105 -13.53 11.39 1.82
N THR A 106 -14.36 10.55 2.45
CA THR A 106 -13.96 9.73 3.60
C THR A 106 -13.16 8.50 3.18
N LEU A 107 -12.51 7.82 4.12
CA LEU A 107 -11.71 6.62 3.82
C LEU A 107 -12.55 5.50 3.19
N GLU A 108 -13.83 5.39 3.56
CA GLU A 108 -14.73 4.33 3.11
C GLU A 108 -15.00 4.42 1.60
N THR A 109 -15.12 5.64 1.09
CA THR A 109 -15.45 5.96 -0.31
C THR A 109 -14.23 6.35 -1.15
N ALA A 110 -13.04 6.32 -0.54
CA ALA A 110 -11.78 6.63 -1.21
C ALA A 110 -11.46 5.63 -2.33
N THR A 111 -10.85 6.12 -3.40
CA THR A 111 -10.31 5.23 -4.44
C THR A 111 -9.10 4.50 -3.87
N ARG A 112 -9.15 3.17 -3.93
CA ARG A 112 -8.04 2.28 -3.59
C ARG A 112 -7.27 2.01 -4.87
N PHE A 113 -6.03 2.46 -4.87
CA PHE A 113 -5.15 2.39 -6.02
C PHE A 113 -4.36 1.09 -5.99
N GLY A 114 -4.27 0.44 -7.14
CA GLY A 114 -3.35 -0.67 -7.36
C GLY A 114 -1.90 -0.17 -7.39
N PRO A 115 -0.90 -1.07 -7.28
CA PRO A 115 0.50 -0.70 -7.39
C PRO A 115 0.87 -0.12 -8.76
N ASP A 116 0.07 -0.39 -9.80
CA ASP A 116 0.14 0.14 -11.16
C ASP A 116 -0.33 1.60 -11.29
N SER A 117 -0.92 2.18 -10.24
CA SER A 117 -1.49 3.52 -10.25
C SER A 117 -0.45 4.65 -10.19
N GLY A 118 0.84 4.35 -10.34
CA GLY A 118 1.94 5.31 -10.24
C GLY A 118 1.90 6.48 -11.23
N ALA A 119 0.98 6.46 -12.21
CA ALA A 119 0.73 7.55 -13.14
C ALA A 119 -0.35 8.55 -12.69
N VAL A 120 -1.06 8.29 -11.59
CA VAL A 120 -2.11 9.22 -11.11
C VAL A 120 -1.44 10.45 -10.50
N LYS A 121 -1.64 11.61 -11.14
CA LYS A 121 -1.19 12.90 -10.62
C LYS A 121 -1.92 13.19 -9.31
N LEU A 122 -1.17 13.66 -8.31
CA LEU A 122 -1.76 14.05 -7.04
C LEU A 122 -2.81 15.17 -7.28
N PRO A 123 -4.03 15.02 -6.75
CA PRO A 123 -5.08 16.03 -6.82
C PRO A 123 -4.62 17.30 -6.10
N ALA A 124 -5.14 18.45 -6.55
CA ALA A 124 -4.94 19.69 -5.83
C ALA A 124 -5.65 19.60 -4.47
N SER A 125 -4.93 19.95 -3.41
CA SER A 125 -5.44 20.09 -2.04
C SER A 125 -5.26 21.53 -1.58
N ILE A 126 -6.14 21.99 -0.68
CA ILE A 126 -6.08 23.35 -0.15
C ILE A 126 -4.72 23.67 0.49
N GLY A 127 -4.15 22.73 1.23
CA GLY A 127 -2.83 22.87 1.87
C GLY A 127 -1.64 22.48 0.99
N MET A 128 -1.86 22.07 -0.26
CA MET A 128 -0.83 21.49 -1.13
C MET A 128 -0.08 20.31 -0.48
N ASP A 129 -0.77 19.56 0.37
CA ASP A 129 -0.26 18.48 1.20
C ASP A 129 -0.80 17.10 0.79
N ALA A 130 -1.47 17.02 -0.36
CA ALA A 130 -1.90 15.75 -0.96
C ALA A 130 -0.69 14.82 -1.14
N ALA A 131 -0.74 13.65 -0.53
CA ALA A 131 0.33 12.67 -0.58
C ALA A 131 -0.23 11.26 -0.76
N TRP A 132 0.59 10.43 -1.41
CA TRP A 132 0.36 8.99 -1.43
C TRP A 132 0.61 8.41 -0.04
N MET A 133 -0.27 7.50 0.36
CA MET A 133 -0.16 6.76 1.61
C MET A 133 -0.57 5.32 1.41
N LEU A 134 0.08 4.43 2.16
CA LEU A 134 -0.35 3.06 2.29
C LEU A 134 -1.34 2.95 3.44
N ALA A 135 -2.52 2.42 3.17
CA ALA A 135 -3.50 2.05 4.18
C ALA A 135 -3.34 0.55 4.54
N PRO A 136 -2.82 0.21 5.73
CA PRO A 136 -2.72 -1.17 6.20
C PRO A 136 -4.11 -1.75 6.57
N HIS A 137 -4.37 -2.99 6.17
CA HIS A 137 -5.64 -3.67 6.47
C HIS A 137 -5.90 -3.78 7.98
N GLY A 138 -7.17 -3.65 8.39
CA GLY A 138 -7.61 -3.79 9.79
C GLY A 138 -7.09 -2.72 10.75
N LYS A 139 -6.53 -1.62 10.25
CA LYS A 139 -6.06 -0.49 11.06
C LYS A 139 -6.92 0.75 10.82
N HIS A 140 -7.18 1.49 11.88
CA HIS A 140 -7.86 2.78 11.85
C HIS A 140 -6.88 3.90 11.55
N PHE A 141 -7.40 4.97 10.94
CA PHE A 141 -6.62 6.14 10.60
C PHE A 141 -6.78 7.24 11.65
N PHE A 142 -5.65 7.82 12.03
CA PHE A 142 -5.55 8.88 13.00
C PHE A 142 -4.70 10.03 12.47
N ILE A 143 -4.93 11.23 12.99
CA ILE A 143 -3.98 12.33 12.93
C ILE A 143 -3.46 12.57 14.34
N VAL A 144 -2.14 12.69 14.46
CA VAL A 144 -1.46 13.01 15.70
C VAL A 144 -0.97 14.45 15.63
N GLU A 145 -1.37 15.25 16.61
CA GLU A 145 -0.83 16.60 16.80
C GLU A 145 0.38 16.53 17.74
N LEU A 146 1.52 17.03 17.25
CA LEU A 146 2.81 16.98 17.92
C LEU A 146 3.31 18.40 18.19
N GLU A 147 4.02 18.58 19.30
CA GLU A 147 4.68 19.82 19.68
C GLU A 147 6.14 19.56 20.09
N LEU A 148 7.07 20.36 19.58
CA LEU A 148 8.47 20.37 19.98
C LEU A 148 8.81 21.73 20.61
N ASP A 149 9.39 21.68 21.81
CA ASP A 149 9.86 22.84 22.60
C ASP A 149 8.82 23.95 22.81
N GLY A 150 7.52 23.61 22.79
CA GLY A 150 6.42 24.57 23.01
C GLY A 150 6.18 25.54 21.84
N VAL A 151 6.89 25.37 20.72
CA VAL A 151 6.85 26.33 19.60
C VAL A 151 6.46 25.64 18.30
N LEU A 152 7.10 24.53 17.96
CA LEU A 152 6.90 23.88 16.68
C LEU A 152 5.76 22.88 16.77
N LYS A 153 4.68 23.10 16.00
CA LYS A 153 3.53 22.19 15.91
C LYS A 153 3.46 21.49 14.56
N ARG A 154 3.11 20.21 14.56
CA ARG A 154 2.89 19.40 13.35
C ARG A 154 1.71 18.46 13.51
N CYS A 155 1.08 18.13 12.39
CA CYS A 155 0.06 17.09 12.31
C CYS A 155 0.58 15.98 11.43
N GLU A 156 0.68 14.77 11.96
CA GLU A 156 1.22 13.62 11.24
C GLU A 156 0.14 12.54 11.06
N PRO A 157 0.01 11.96 9.85
CA PRO A 157 -0.89 10.83 9.60
C PRO A 157 -0.37 9.57 10.31
N PHE A 158 -1.30 8.79 10.88
CA PHE A 158 -0.95 7.66 11.74
C PHE A 158 -1.95 6.51 11.61
N TRP A 159 -1.45 5.27 11.60
CA TRP A 159 -2.28 4.06 11.52
C TRP A 159 -2.10 3.21 12.77
N SER A 160 -3.20 2.82 13.42
CA SER A 160 -3.15 1.94 14.59
C SER A 160 -4.40 1.08 14.71
N GLY A 161 -4.41 0.10 15.62
CA GLY A 161 -5.57 -0.77 15.81
C GLY A 161 -6.69 -0.05 16.56
N THR A 162 -6.38 0.49 17.74
CA THR A 162 -7.33 1.23 18.57
C THR A 162 -6.82 2.63 18.90
N LEU A 163 -7.69 3.49 19.46
CA LEU A 163 -7.28 4.83 19.90
C LEU A 163 -6.25 4.78 21.04
N ASP A 164 -6.38 3.80 21.95
CA ASP A 164 -5.45 3.64 23.07
C ASP A 164 -4.08 3.14 22.59
N GLU A 165 -4.07 2.18 21.66
CA GLU A 165 -2.85 1.75 20.97
C GLU A 165 -2.22 2.93 20.21
N ALA A 166 -3.01 3.71 19.48
CA ALA A 166 -2.51 4.85 18.70
C ALA A 166 -1.76 5.86 19.57
N ARG A 167 -2.29 6.15 20.77
CA ARG A 167 -1.63 7.05 21.72
C ARG A 167 -0.30 6.50 22.22
N ALA A 168 -0.28 5.23 22.63
CA ALA A 168 0.93 4.60 23.13
C ALA A 168 2.01 4.51 22.03
N GLU A 169 1.62 4.08 20.83
CA GLU A 169 2.52 3.95 19.69
C GLU A 169 3.03 5.32 19.21
N ALA A 170 2.19 6.37 19.19
CA ALA A 170 2.61 7.72 18.82
C ALA A 170 3.67 8.28 19.78
N VAL A 171 3.49 8.11 21.09
CA VAL A 171 4.50 8.54 22.09
C VAL A 171 5.83 7.82 21.88
N ALA A 172 5.79 6.53 21.54
CA ALA A 172 7.00 5.75 21.27
C ALA A 172 7.67 6.16 19.95
N GLN A 173 6.89 6.36 18.88
CA GLN A 173 7.39 6.67 17.54
C GLN A 173 7.97 8.09 17.45
N TYR A 174 7.34 9.06 18.10
CA TYR A 174 7.76 10.46 18.08
C TYR A 174 8.51 10.85 19.35
N ALA A 175 9.49 10.03 19.75
CA ALA A 175 10.31 10.31 20.92
C ALA A 175 10.98 11.70 20.80
N GLY A 176 10.84 12.52 21.84
CA GLY A 176 11.29 13.91 21.86
C GLY A 176 10.23 14.95 21.47
N TRP A 177 9.12 14.52 20.87
CA TRP A 177 7.94 15.36 20.66
C TRP A 177 6.91 15.13 21.76
N ARG A 178 6.22 16.19 22.14
CA ARG A 178 5.03 16.11 22.99
C ARG A 178 3.82 15.81 22.11
N VAL A 179 3.20 14.66 22.32
CA VAL A 179 1.89 14.35 21.72
C VAL A 179 0.82 15.21 22.41
N LEU A 180 0.21 16.13 21.67
CA LEU A 180 -0.85 17.01 22.14
C LEU A 180 -2.22 16.34 22.05
N SER A 181 -2.51 15.73 20.90
CA SER A 181 -3.76 15.02 20.67
C SER A 181 -3.58 13.89 19.65
N VAL A 182 -4.45 12.88 19.76
CA VAL A 182 -4.60 11.81 18.77
C VAL A 182 -6.06 11.77 18.40
N GLN A 183 -6.37 12.11 17.15
CA GLN A 183 -7.73 12.21 16.65
C GLN A 183 -7.99 11.07 15.68
N GLN A 184 -9.04 10.28 15.94
CA GLN A 184 -9.47 9.27 14.99
C GLN A 184 -10.20 9.95 13.83
N ILE A 185 -9.71 9.71 12.63
CA ILE A 185 -10.21 10.32 11.40
C ILE A 185 -11.08 9.35 10.63
N ALA A 186 -10.68 8.07 10.58
CA ALA A 186 -11.48 7.05 9.94
C ALA A 186 -11.36 5.70 10.66
N ARG A 187 -12.48 4.99 10.68
CA ARG A 187 -12.52 3.56 11.02
C ARG A 187 -12.29 2.78 9.75
N ARG A 188 -11.59 1.67 9.89
CA ARG A 188 -11.50 0.65 8.86
C ARG A 188 -12.11 -0.61 9.48
N VAL A 189 -13.22 -1.04 8.88
CA VAL A 189 -13.91 -2.29 9.21
C VAL A 189 -13.18 -3.43 8.51
#